data_AF-A0A6B3HUR8-F1
#
_entry.id   AF-A0A6B3HUR8-F1
#
_cell.length_a   1.000
_cell.length_b   1.000
_cell.length_c   1.000
_cell.angle_alpha   90.00
_cell.angle_beta   90.00
_cell.angle_gamma   90.00
#
_symmetry.space_group_name_H-M   'P 1'
#
loop_
_entity.id
_entity.type
_entity.pdbx_description
1 polymer ?
#
loop_
_entity_poly.entity_id
_entity_poly.type
_entity_poly.pdbx_seq_one_letter_code
_entity_poly.pdbx_strand_id
1 'polypeptide(L)' 'MTDDRAPSAPAADGFPPTPGSLDPEALRRRALDALLTARARTATLTDSVEDGELTAQHSPLMSPLVWDLAHIGNQEEQWL' A
#
# COMPACT_ATOMS: atom_id res chain seq x y z
N MET A 1 -38.43 11.81 12.54
CA MET A 1 -39.25 11.88 11.32
C MET A 1 -38.27 12.11 10.19
N THR A 2 -37.90 10.99 9.54
CA THR A 2 -36.99 10.80 8.38
C THR A 2 -35.60 11.45 8.42
N ASP A 3 -34.64 10.65 8.91
CA ASP A 3 -33.19 10.75 8.68
C ASP A 3 -32.90 10.42 7.20
N ASP A 4 -32.36 11.39 6.47
CA ASP A 4 -31.98 11.28 5.04
C ASP A 4 -30.65 10.52 4.93
N ARG A 5 -30.72 9.20 5.08
CA ARG A 5 -29.59 8.32 4.82
C ARG A 5 -29.46 8.09 3.32
N ALA A 6 -28.53 8.81 2.69
CA ALA A 6 -28.07 8.51 1.34
C ALA A 6 -27.67 7.02 1.22
N PRO A 7 -28.03 6.33 0.12
CA PRO A 7 -27.62 4.95 -0.07
C PRO A 7 -26.11 4.85 -0.25
N SER A 8 -25.49 4.01 0.59
CA SER A 8 -24.12 3.52 0.46
C SER A 8 -23.87 3.02 -0.96
N ALA A 9 -22.82 3.51 -1.61
CA ALA A 9 -22.34 2.94 -2.86
C ALA A 9 -22.04 1.44 -2.68
N PRO A 10 -22.43 0.57 -3.62
CA PRO A 10 -22.09 -0.85 -3.53
C PRO A 10 -20.59 -1.06 -3.69
N ALA A 11 -20.14 -2.15 -3.06
CA ALA A 11 -18.79 -2.67 -3.07
C ALA A 11 -18.20 -2.77 -4.47
N ALA A 12 -16.86 -2.70 -4.51
CA ALA A 12 -16.03 -2.91 -5.69
C ALA A 12 -16.51 -4.11 -6.52
N ASP A 13 -17.07 -3.83 -7.70
CA ASP A 13 -17.34 -4.85 -8.70
C ASP A 13 -16.01 -5.43 -9.18
N GLY A 14 -15.75 -6.66 -8.74
CA GLY A 14 -14.63 -7.49 -9.14
C GLY A 14 -14.78 -8.02 -10.57
N PHE A 15 -14.67 -7.15 -11.56
CA PHE A 15 -14.50 -7.54 -12.95
C PHE A 15 -13.28 -6.81 -13.56
N PRO A 16 -12.34 -7.52 -14.20
CA PRO A 16 -11.22 -6.84 -14.86
C PRO A 16 -11.76 -5.91 -15.95
N PRO A 17 -11.25 -4.68 -16.08
CA PRO A 17 -11.64 -3.79 -17.16
C PRO A 17 -11.41 -4.48 -18.51
N THR A 18 -12.35 -4.29 -19.44
CA THR A 18 -12.27 -4.83 -20.81
C THR A 18 -10.90 -4.48 -21.41
N PRO A 19 -10.14 -5.45 -21.97
CA PRO A 19 -8.82 -5.19 -22.52
C PRO A 19 -8.98 -4.46 -23.86
N GLY A 20 -9.08 -3.14 -23.78
CA GLY A 20 -9.29 -2.26 -24.92
C GLY A 20 -8.83 -0.85 -24.59
N SER A 21 -7.54 -0.61 -24.78
CA SER A 21 -6.80 0.66 -24.62
C SER A 21 -6.72 1.23 -23.21
N LEU A 22 -6.05 0.51 -22.30
CA LEU A 22 -5.37 1.20 -21.21
C LEU A 22 -4.16 1.92 -21.82
N ASP A 23 -4.20 3.26 -21.87
CA ASP A 23 -3.04 4.05 -22.29
C ASP A 23 -1.84 3.70 -21.38
N PRO A 24 -0.72 3.20 -21.94
CA PRO A 24 0.46 2.85 -21.16
C PRO A 24 0.99 4.00 -20.30
N GLU A 25 0.88 5.26 -20.75
CA GLU A 25 1.33 6.39 -19.93
C GLU A 25 0.38 6.68 -18.77
N ALA A 26 -0.93 6.64 -18.99
CA ALA A 26 -1.90 6.69 -17.91
C ALA A 26 -1.68 5.57 -16.87
N LEU A 27 -1.34 4.37 -17.30
CA LEU A 27 -0.99 3.26 -16.40
C LEU A 27 0.30 3.52 -15.61
N ARG A 28 1.36 3.99 -16.26
CA ARG A 28 2.62 4.37 -15.59
C ARG A 28 2.38 5.45 -14.56
N ARG A 29 1.61 6.48 -14.89
CA ARG A 29 1.26 7.57 -13.97
C ARG A 29 0.56 7.03 -12.73
N ARG A 30 -0.48 6.21 -12.94
CA ARG A 30 -1.23 5.60 -11.83
C ARG A 30 -0.37 4.69 -10.97
N ALA A 31 0.53 3.91 -11.58
CA ALA A 31 1.47 3.06 -10.86
C ALA A 31 2.46 3.88 -10.02
N LEU A 32 3.00 4.96 -10.58
CA LEU A 32 3.87 5.89 -9.85
C LEU A 32 3.15 6.55 -8.68
N ASP A 33 1.93 7.06 -8.88
CA ASP A 33 1.14 7.69 -7.83
C ASP A 33 0.81 6.71 -6.70
N ALA A 34 0.48 5.45 -7.06
CA ALA A 34 0.26 4.39 -6.10
C ALA A 34 1.53 4.05 -5.30
N LEU A 35 2.68 3.94 -5.98
CA LEU A 35 3.97 3.67 -5.34
C LEU A 35 4.37 4.79 -4.38
N LEU A 36 4.26 6.06 -4.79
CA LEU A 36 4.57 7.21 -3.93
C LEU A 36 3.62 7.27 -2.73
N THR A 37 2.34 7.00 -2.94
CA THR A 37 1.34 6.93 -1.85
C THR A 37 1.68 5.82 -0.87
N ALA A 38 2.08 4.63 -1.36
CA ALA A 38 2.47 3.51 -0.53
C ALA A 38 3.72 3.85 0.31
N ARG A 39 4.76 4.41 -0.30
CA ARG A 39 5.99 4.85 0.40
C ARG A 39 5.69 5.88 1.50
N ALA A 40 4.87 6.89 1.21
CA ALA A 40 4.49 7.91 2.19
C ALA A 40 3.72 7.31 3.38
N ARG A 41 2.82 6.35 3.12
CA ARG A 41 2.09 5.64 4.18
C ARG A 41 3.02 4.77 5.03
N THR A 42 3.91 4.01 4.41
CA THR A 42 4.91 3.21 5.13
C THR A 42 5.74 4.10 6.03
N ALA A 43 6.28 5.20 5.52
CA ALA A 43 7.04 6.17 6.31
C ALA A 43 6.23 6.73 7.49
N THR A 44 4.97 7.10 7.27
CA THR A 44 4.08 7.61 8.33
C THR A 44 3.83 6.56 9.42
N LEU A 45 3.61 5.31 9.04
CA LEU A 45 3.39 4.22 10.00
C LEU A 45 4.65 3.94 10.83
N THR A 46 5.83 3.98 10.19
CA THR A 46 7.10 3.69 10.87
C THR A 46 7.62 4.85 11.70
N ASP A 47 7.27 6.10 11.39
CA ASP A 47 7.70 7.29 12.13
C ASP A 47 7.18 7.31 13.59
N SER A 48 6.06 6.62 13.85
CA SER A 48 5.52 6.43 15.20
C SER A 48 6.20 5.32 16.02
N VAL A 49 7.17 4.61 15.44
CA VAL A 49 7.84 3.45 16.04
C VAL A 49 9.30 3.81 16.34
N GLU A 50 9.71 3.63 17.59
CA GLU A 50 11.09 3.90 18.00
C GLU A 50 12.07 2.87 17.39
N ASP A 51 13.32 3.27 17.19
CA ASP A 51 14.36 2.42 16.58
C ASP A 51 14.52 1.05 17.26
N GLY A 52 14.41 1.00 18.59
CA GLY A 52 14.47 -0.25 19.35
C GLY A 52 13.33 -1.21 18.99
N GLU A 53 12.13 -0.68 18.81
CA GLU A 53 10.93 -1.45 18.47
C GLU A 53 10.96 -1.92 17.00
N LEU A 54 11.58 -1.15 16.09
CA LEU A 54 11.78 -1.58 14.70
C LEU A 54 12.68 -2.82 14.58
N THR A 55 13.63 -2.99 15.50
CA THR A 55 14.57 -4.11 15.52
C THR A 55 14.13 -5.26 16.44
N ALA A 56 13.12 -5.04 17.27
CA ALA A 56 12.61 -6.04 18.19
C ALA A 56 11.81 -7.15 17.47
N GLN A 57 11.97 -8.37 17.96
CA GLN A 57 11.14 -9.51 17.57
C GLN A 57 10.12 -9.79 18.67
N HIS A 58 8.91 -9.23 18.55
CA HIS A 58 7.87 -9.41 19.58
C HIS A 58 7.32 -10.84 19.67
N SER A 59 7.43 -11.62 18.60
CA SER A 59 6.99 -13.02 18.54
C SER A 59 7.99 -13.87 17.75
N PRO A 60 8.35 -15.08 18.22
CA PRO A 60 9.28 -15.96 17.51
C PRO A 60 8.86 -16.33 16.08
N LEU A 61 7.58 -16.20 15.74
CA LEU A 61 7.05 -16.50 14.39
C LEU A 61 7.09 -15.31 13.44
N MET A 62 7.30 -14.09 13.96
CA MET A 62 7.33 -12.86 13.17
C MET A 62 8.78 -12.41 12.97
N SER A 63 9.09 -11.85 11.81
CA SER A 63 10.34 -11.11 11.63
C SER A 63 10.26 -9.74 12.34
N PRO A 64 11.39 -9.16 12.76
CA PRO A 64 11.41 -7.75 13.17
C PRO A 64 10.95 -6.84 12.02
N LEU A 65 10.27 -5.73 12.35
CA LEU A 65 9.70 -4.79 11.37
C LEU A 65 10.73 -4.26 10.38
N VAL A 66 11.97 -4.03 10.82
CA VAL A 66 13.07 -3.57 9.95
C VAL A 66 13.36 -4.55 8.81
N TRP A 67 13.11 -5.85 9.00
CA TRP A 67 13.29 -6.84 7.93
C TRP A 67 12.22 -6.71 6.85
N ASP A 68 10.97 -6.43 7.21
CA ASP A 68 9.92 -6.21 6.23
C ASP A 68 10.24 -4.98 5.36
N LEU A 69 10.73 -3.90 5.98
CA LEU A 69 11.19 -2.70 5.27
C LEU A 69 12.38 -3.00 4.35
N ALA A 70 13.36 -3.78 4.83
CA ALA A 70 14.49 -4.20 4.01
C ALA A 70 14.05 -5.05 2.81
N HIS A 71 13.09 -5.96 3.01
CA HIS A 71 12.52 -6.74 1.92
C HIS A 71 11.80 -5.84 0.90
N ILE A 72 11.01 -4.86 1.33
CA ILE A 72 10.38 -3.87 0.42
C ILE A 72 11.47 -3.16 -0.39
N GLY A 73 12.49 -2.60 0.26
CA GLY A 73 13.57 -1.89 -0.43
C GLY A 73 14.32 -2.78 -1.43
N ASN A 74 14.60 -4.04 -1.07
CA ASN A 74 15.23 -5.00 -1.96
C ASN A 74 14.35 -5.40 -3.16
N GLN A 75 13.03 -5.45 -3.01
CA GLN A 75 12.12 -5.68 -4.15
C GLN A 75 12.05 -4.47 -5.07
N GLU A 76 12.04 -3.27 -4.51
CA GLU A 76 12.08 -2.03 -5.29
C GLU A 76 13.37 -1.92 -6.10
N GLU A 77 14.54 -2.17 -5.49
CA GLU A 77 15.84 -2.12 -6.16
C GLU A 77 15.94 -3.11 -7.33
N GLN A 78 15.33 -4.30 -7.21
CA GLN A 78 15.43 -5.31 -8.27
C GLN A 78 14.47 -5.03 -9.44
N TRP A 79 13.30 -4.41 -9.20
CA TRP A 79 12.18 -4.43 -10.14
C TRP A 79 11.76 -3.03 -10.66
N LEU A 80 12.23 -1.95 -10.03
CA LEU A 80 11.99 -0.56 -10.44
C LEU A 80 13.25 0.07 -11.00
#